data_AF-A0A7X7SHM4-F1
#
_entry.id   AF-A0A7X7SHM4-F1
#
_cell.length_a   1.000
_cell.length_b   1.000
_cell.length_c   1.000
_cell.angle_alpha   90.00
_cell.angle_beta   90.00
_cell.angle_gamma   90.00
#
_symmetry.space_group_name_H-M   'P 1'
#
loop_
_entity.id
_entity.type
_entity.pdbx_description
1 polymer ?
#
loop_
_entity_poly.entity_id
_entity_poly.type
_entity_poly.pdbx_seq_one_letter_code
_entity_poly.pdbx_strand_id
1 'polypeptide(L)'
;MTPRRIPVVVASVVVLVMLLSPASSTPTGPEHADKVVHALMFAVLAGASLYGRISPTMTAVWLIVFAAATELAQAVLPIGRHGSLWDFAADVGGVVIVLAVAWLVRRSTRTEQA
;
A
#
# COMPACT_ATOMS: atom_id res chain seq x y z
N MET A 1 -22.03 -1.89 1.67
CA MET A 1 -20.79 -1.61 0.90
C MET A 1 -21.10 -1.78 -0.58
N THR A 2 -20.66 -0.88 -1.47
CA THR A 2 -20.73 -1.17 -2.91
C THR A 2 -19.79 -2.34 -3.22
N PRO A 3 -20.13 -3.25 -4.15
CA PRO A 3 -19.31 -4.43 -4.44
C PRO A 3 -17.87 -4.06 -4.86
N ARG A 4 -17.68 -2.85 -5.40
CA ARG A 4 -16.35 -2.32 -5.77
C ARG A 4 -15.46 -1.96 -4.59
N ARG A 5 -15.98 -1.87 -3.36
CA ARG A 5 -15.18 -1.66 -2.14
C ARG A 5 -14.66 -2.96 -1.52
N ILE A 6 -15.19 -4.11 -1.93
CA ILE A 6 -14.75 -5.42 -1.43
C ILE A 6 -13.24 -5.62 -1.65
N PRO A 7 -12.65 -5.32 -2.83
CA PRO A 7 -11.21 -5.46 -3.03
C PRO A 7 -10.37 -4.62 -2.08
N VAL A 8 -10.83 -3.41 -1.73
CA VAL A 8 -10.11 -2.54 -0.77
C VAL A 8 -10.06 -3.21 0.59
N VAL A 9 -11.21 -3.68 1.08
CA VAL A 9 -11.31 -4.33 2.39
C VAL A 9 -10.48 -5.60 2.44
N VAL A 10 -10.61 -6.47 1.43
CA VAL A 10 -9.86 -7.73 1.37
C VAL A 10 -8.36 -7.45 1.30
N ALA A 11 -7.92 -6.54 0.42
CA ALA A 11 -6.51 -6.19 0.32
C ALA A 11 -5.99 -5.58 1.62
N SER A 12 -6.74 -4.69 2.28
CA SER A 12 -6.34 -4.10 3.57
C SER A 12 -6.15 -5.15 4.65
N VAL A 13 -7.07 -6.12 4.74
CA VAL A 13 -6.95 -7.22 5.72
C VAL A 13 -5.74 -8.10 5.39
N VAL A 14 -5.56 -8.49 4.13
CA VAL A 14 -4.41 -9.31 3.71
C VAL A 14 -3.08 -8.60 4.02
N VAL A 15 -2.95 -7.34 3.61
CA VAL A 15 -1.74 -6.54 3.86
C VAL A 15 -1.49 -6.34 5.35
N LEU A 16 -2.54 -6.08 6.14
CA LEU A 16 -2.42 -5.95 7.60
C LEU A 16 -1.88 -7.24 8.23
N VAL A 17 -2.42 -8.39 7.82
CA VAL A 17 -1.94 -9.70 8.29
C VAL A 17 -0.49 -9.91 7.89
N MET A 18 -0.12 -9.62 6.64
CA MET A 18 1.26 -9.77 6.17
C MET A 18 2.24 -8.89 6.94
N LEU A 19 1.91 -7.61 7.16
CA LEU A 19 2.77 -6.65 7.87
C LEU A 19 2.94 -6.98 9.36
N LEU A 20 1.86 -7.43 10.01
CA LEU A 20 1.86 -7.69 11.45
C LEU A 20 2.14 -9.17 11.80
N SER A 21 2.43 -9.99 10.80
CA SER A 21 2.86 -11.38 11.03
C SER A 21 4.27 -11.40 11.67
N PRO A 22 4.50 -12.30 12.64
CA PRO A 22 5.79 -12.39 13.33
C PRO A 22 6.96 -12.54 12.36
N ALA A 23 8.12 -11.95 12.68
CA ALA A 23 9.30 -12.06 11.82
C ALA A 23 9.72 -13.52 11.55
N SER A 24 9.43 -14.43 12.47
CA SER A 24 9.67 -15.87 12.30
C SER A 24 8.82 -16.53 11.21
N SER A 25 7.76 -15.87 10.74
CA SER A 25 6.86 -16.38 9.69
C SER A 25 7.20 -15.84 8.30
N THR A 26 8.16 -14.90 8.19
CA THR A 26 8.64 -14.43 6.89
C THR A 26 9.74 -15.33 6.34
N PRO A 27 9.61 -15.80 5.08
CA PRO A 27 10.70 -16.47 4.39
C PRO A 27 11.93 -15.57 4.31
N THR A 28 13.11 -16.15 4.40
CA THR A 28 14.36 -15.45 4.07
C THR A 28 14.41 -15.18 2.57
N GLY A 29 14.83 -13.97 2.19
CA GLY A 29 14.94 -13.54 0.80
C GLY A 29 16.25 -12.79 0.53
N PRO A 30 16.49 -12.39 -0.72
CA PRO A 30 17.59 -11.50 -1.06
C PRO A 30 17.54 -10.20 -0.24
N GLU A 31 18.70 -9.56 -0.08
CA GLU A 31 18.79 -8.27 0.59
C GLU A 31 17.84 -7.24 -0.07
N HIS A 32 17.09 -6.49 0.74
CA HIS A 32 16.11 -5.48 0.31
C HIS A 32 14.85 -6.00 -0.41
N ALA A 33 14.65 -7.32 -0.53
CA ALA A 33 13.45 -7.88 -1.15
C ALA A 33 12.15 -7.52 -0.39
N ASP A 34 12.26 -7.33 0.92
CA ASP A 34 11.21 -6.83 1.81
C ASP A 34 10.65 -5.47 1.35
N LYS A 35 11.52 -4.52 0.99
CA LYS A 35 11.11 -3.19 0.52
C LYS A 35 10.30 -3.26 -0.78
N VAL A 36 10.65 -4.19 -1.67
CA VAL A 36 9.88 -4.42 -2.90
C VAL A 36 8.50 -4.97 -2.56
N VAL A 37 8.40 -5.90 -1.62
CA VAL A 37 7.12 -6.45 -1.16
C VAL A 37 6.25 -5.34 -0.53
N HIS A 38 6.82 -4.49 0.30
CA HIS A 38 6.17 -3.30 0.87
C HIS A 38 5.58 -2.38 -0.21
N ALA A 39 6.41 -1.95 -1.16
CA ALA A 39 5.96 -1.12 -2.28
C ALA A 39 4.84 -1.80 -3.10
N LEU A 40 4.94 -3.10 -3.36
CA LEU A 40 3.91 -3.86 -4.09
C LEU A 40 2.59 -3.96 -3.32
N MET A 41 2.63 -4.23 -2.01
CA MET A 41 1.44 -4.28 -1.16
C MET A 41 0.67 -2.95 -1.20
N PHE A 42 1.38 -1.83 -1.05
CA PHE A 42 0.77 -0.51 -1.07
C PHE A 42 0.33 -0.06 -2.48
N ALA A 43 1.03 -0.50 -3.52
CA ALA A 43 0.57 -0.33 -4.91
C ALA A 43 -0.77 -1.06 -5.14
N VAL A 44 -0.91 -2.31 -4.67
CA VAL A 44 -2.16 -3.07 -4.76
C VAL A 44 -3.29 -2.36 -4.00
N LEU A 45 -3.04 -1.85 -2.79
CA LEU A 45 -4.05 -1.10 -2.03
C LEU A 45 -4.45 0.21 -2.72
N ALA A 46 -3.50 0.94 -3.29
CA ALA A 46 -3.78 2.14 -4.07
C ALA A 46 -4.64 1.82 -5.30
N GLY A 47 -4.29 0.78 -6.04
CA GLY A 47 -5.06 0.31 -7.20
C GLY A 47 -6.49 -0.11 -6.82
N ALA A 48 -6.62 -0.90 -5.75
CA ALA A 48 -7.91 -1.32 -5.21
C ALA A 48 -8.76 -0.11 -4.78
N SER A 49 -8.15 0.90 -4.15
CA SER A 49 -8.84 2.13 -3.75
C SER A 49 -9.41 2.89 -4.93
N LEU A 50 -8.60 3.07 -5.98
CA LEU A 50 -9.04 3.73 -7.21
C LEU A 50 -10.15 2.93 -7.91
N TYR A 51 -10.03 1.60 -7.97
CA TYR A 51 -11.09 0.72 -8.48
C TYR A 51 -12.40 0.85 -7.67
N GLY A 52 -12.26 0.95 -6.34
CA GLY A 52 -13.33 1.22 -5.39
C GLY A 52 -13.91 2.63 -5.45
N ARG A 53 -13.44 3.47 -6.38
CA ARG A 53 -13.83 4.87 -6.58
C ARG A 53 -13.53 5.78 -5.38
N ILE A 54 -12.52 5.45 -4.59
CA ILE A 54 -11.95 6.37 -3.61
C ILE A 54 -11.13 7.43 -4.38
N SER A 55 -11.29 8.71 -4.02
CA SER A 55 -10.58 9.79 -4.73
C SER A 55 -9.06 9.65 -4.55
N PRO A 56 -8.23 10.06 -5.53
CA PRO A 56 -6.77 9.97 -5.42
C PRO A 56 -6.21 10.60 -4.13
N THR A 57 -6.75 11.76 -3.74
CA THR A 57 -6.34 12.45 -2.50
C THR A 57 -6.68 11.63 -1.26
N MET A 58 -7.89 11.09 -1.17
CA MET A 58 -8.27 10.24 -0.03
C MET A 58 -7.45 8.95 -0.02
N THR A 59 -7.22 8.34 -1.18
CA THR A 59 -6.33 7.17 -1.34
C THR A 59 -4.94 7.44 -0.78
N ALA A 60 -4.33 8.58 -1.14
CA ALA A 60 -3.01 8.94 -0.63
C ALA A 60 -3.02 9.11 0.89
N VAL A 61 -3.97 9.90 1.42
CA VAL A 61 -4.04 10.20 2.86
C VAL A 61 -4.22 8.93 3.69
N TRP A 62 -5.21 8.10 3.35
CA TRP A 62 -5.49 6.93 4.18
C TRP A 62 -4.37 5.91 4.11
N LEU A 63 -3.70 5.75 2.95
CA LEU A 63 -2.57 4.82 2.83
C LEU A 63 -1.32 5.30 3.54
N ILE A 64 -1.02 6.60 3.51
CA ILE A 64 0.11 7.16 4.28
C ILE A 64 -0.12 6.97 5.79
N VAL A 65 -1.35 7.22 6.26
CA VAL A 65 -1.72 6.98 7.66
C VAL A 65 -1.62 5.49 7.99
N PHE A 66 -2.09 4.61 7.10
CA PHE A 66 -2.02 3.17 7.29
C PHE A 66 -0.57 2.66 7.38
N ALA A 67 0.32 3.10 6.49
CA ALA A 67 1.75 2.77 6.52
C ALA A 67 2.40 3.21 7.83
N ALA A 68 2.20 4.47 8.24
CA ALA A 68 2.74 4.98 9.49
C ALA A 68 2.22 4.19 10.72
N ALA A 69 0.93 3.84 10.71
CA ALA A 69 0.32 3.07 11.79
C ALA A 69 0.87 1.64 11.87
N THR A 70 1.10 0.97 10.75
CA THR A 70 1.65 -0.40 10.74
C THR A 70 3.12 -0.43 11.14
N GLU A 71 3.92 0.55 10.72
CA GLU A 71 5.32 0.70 11.15
C GLU A 71 5.44 0.98 12.64
N LEU A 72 4.58 1.87 13.16
CA LEU A 72 4.50 2.12 14.60
C LEU A 72 4.07 0.86 15.34
N ALA A 73 3.09 0.12 14.83
CA ALA A 73 2.64 -1.14 15.41
C ALA A 73 3.78 -2.18 15.43
N GLN A 74 4.55 -2.32 14.36
CA GLN A 74 5.73 -3.19 14.32
C GLN A 74 6.81 -2.77 15.32
N ALA A 75 6.98 -1.47 15.57
CA ALA A 75 7.94 -0.96 16.55
C ALA A 75 7.55 -1.25 18.01
N VAL A 76 6.25 -1.31 18.33
CA VAL A 76 5.77 -1.46 19.72
C VAL A 76 5.29 -2.86 20.06
N LEU A 77 4.86 -3.65 19.07
CA LEU A 77 4.34 -4.99 19.31
C LEU A 77 5.49 -6.01 19.43
N PRO A 78 5.40 -6.99 20.34
CA PRO A 78 6.42 -8.02 20.53
C PRO A 78 6.34 -9.12 19.46
N ILE A 79 6.43 -8.73 18.18
CA ILE A 79 6.32 -9.62 17.01
C ILE A 79 7.68 -9.86 16.31
N GLY A 80 8.77 -9.39 16.91
CA GLY A 80 10.13 -9.52 16.36
C GLY A 80 10.39 -8.67 15.12
N ARG A 81 9.53 -7.68 14.86
CA ARG A 81 9.71 -6.65 13.84
C ARG A 81 10.26 -5.38 14.48
N HIS A 82 10.84 -4.51 13.65
CA HIS A 82 11.21 -3.16 14.03
C HIS A 82 10.53 -2.20 13.07
N GLY A 83 10.07 -1.05 13.57
CA GLY A 83 9.62 0.03 12.69
C GLY A 83 10.79 0.60 11.90
N SER A 84 10.56 0.89 10.63
CA SER A 84 11.56 1.20 9.63
C SER A 84 11.10 2.37 8.75
N LEU A 85 11.85 3.46 8.78
CA LEU A 85 11.60 4.60 7.87
C LEU A 85 11.78 4.22 6.40
N TRP A 86 12.58 3.18 6.12
CA TRP A 86 12.80 2.69 4.75
C TRP A 86 11.60 1.89 4.24
N ASP A 87 10.93 1.15 5.10
CA ASP A 87 9.73 0.40 4.74
C ASP A 87 8.53 1.34 4.58
N PHE A 88 8.39 2.32 5.48
CA PHE A 88 7.46 3.43 5.29
C PHE A 88 7.69 4.16 3.94
N ALA A 89 8.94 4.45 3.59
CA ALA A 89 9.26 5.10 2.32
C ALA A 89 8.92 4.21 1.12
N ALA A 90 9.13 2.89 1.22
CA ALA A 90 8.76 1.94 0.18
C ALA A 90 7.24 1.87 -0.01
N ASP A 91 6.47 1.84 1.08
CA ASP A 91 5.02 1.88 1.08
C ASP A 91 4.50 3.13 0.35
N VAL A 92 4.98 4.31 0.76
CA VAL A 92 4.64 5.59 0.11
C VAL A 92 5.04 5.61 -1.35
N GLY A 93 6.21 5.06 -1.70
CA GLY A 93 6.66 4.90 -3.08
C GLY A 93 5.68 4.11 -3.94
N GLY A 94 5.18 2.97 -3.44
CA GLY A 94 4.16 2.17 -4.09
C GLY A 94 2.86 2.94 -4.36
N VAL A 95 2.40 3.73 -3.38
CA VAL A 95 1.22 4.59 -3.53
C VAL A 95 1.44 5.65 -4.61
N VAL A 96 2.57 6.37 -4.54
CA VAL A 96 2.88 7.45 -5.49
C VAL A 96 2.96 6.93 -6.92
N ILE A 97 3.59 5.78 -7.14
CA ILE A 97 3.68 5.16 -8.48
C ILE A 97 2.29 4.93 -9.07
N VAL A 98 1.38 4.32 -8.31
CA VAL A 98 0.04 4.00 -8.82
C VAL A 98 -0.79 5.25 -9.07
N LEU A 99 -0.72 6.24 -8.18
CA LEU A 99 -1.43 7.51 -8.37
C LEU A 99 -0.88 8.28 -9.58
N ALA A 100 0.44 8.29 -9.78
CA ALA A 100 1.08 8.90 -10.94
C ALA A 100 0.62 8.22 -12.24
N VAL A 101 0.70 6.88 -12.32
CA VAL A 101 0.22 6.12 -13.48
C VAL A 101 -1.25 6.41 -13.77
N ALA A 102 -2.11 6.41 -12.74
CA ALA A 102 -3.54 6.71 -12.91
C ALA A 102 -3.77 8.13 -13.43
N TRP A 103 -2.98 9.12 -12.98
CA TRP A 103 -3.03 10.47 -13.51
C TRP A 103 -2.57 10.54 -14.97
N LEU A 104 -1.48 9.85 -15.33
CA LEU A 104 -0.92 9.79 -16.68
C LEU A 104 -1.88 9.15 -17.69
N VAL A 105 -2.65 8.14 -17.27
CA VAL A 105 -3.68 7.49 -18.12
C VAL A 105 -4.90 8.38 -18.27
N ARG A 106 -5.32 9.08 -17.22
CA ARG A 106 -6.50 9.97 -17.29
C ARG A 106 -6.26 11.24 -18.10
N ARG A 107 -5.01 11.71 -18.19
CA ARG A 107 -4.66 12.85 -19.07
C ARG A 107 -4.70 12.46 -20.55
N SER A 108 -4.24 11.26 -20.93
CA SER A 108 -4.17 10.87 -22.34
C SER A 108 -5.57 10.67 -22.93
N THR A 109 -6.49 10.08 -22.16
CA THR A 109 -7.87 9.90 -22.59
C THR A 109 -8.65 11.21 -22.71
N ARG A 110 -8.25 12.27 -22.00
CA ARG A 110 -8.85 13.60 -22.16
C ARG A 110 -8.39 14.30 -23.44
N THR A 111 -7.13 14.12 -23.82
CA THR A 111 -6.59 14.71 -25.05
C THR A 111 -7.17 14.07 -26.31
N GLU A 112 -7.49 12.77 -26.29
CA GLU A 112 -8.13 12.08 -27.42
C GLU A 112 -9.61 12.47 -27.64
N GLN A 113 -10.25 13.10 -26.67
CA GLN A 113 -11.68 13.48 -26.72
C GLN A 113 -11.92 14.98 -26.97
N ALA A 114 -10.85 15.78 -27.13
CA ALA A 114 -10.89 17.22 -27.39
C ALA A 114 -10.54 17.51 -28.85
#